data_AF-A0A7X2PNQ1-F1
#
_entry.id   AF-A0A7X2PNQ1-F1
#
_cell.length_a   1.000
_cell.length_b   1.000
_cell.length_c   1.000
_cell.angle_alpha   90.00
_cell.angle_beta   90.00
_cell.angle_gamma   90.00
#
_symmetry.space_group_name_H-M   'P 1'
#
loop_
_entity.id
_entity.type
_entity.pdbx_description
1 polymer ?
#
loop_
_entity_poly.entity_id
_entity_poly.type
_entity_poly.pdbx_seq_one_letter_code
_entity_poly.pdbx_strand_id
1 'polypeptide(L)'
;MMRHFEAVYEHGVLRPLEPIALTEFQRVTLTISGLPTAHSQRDFRVVERARAEIASALTVPTIEEVRAALASISGSVSQDVIAQRGDY
;
A
#
# COMPACT_ATOMS: atom_id res chain seq x y z
N MET A 1 -4.57 26.68 -2.28
CA MET A 1 -3.96 26.91 -0.95
C MET A 1 -4.31 25.70 -0.09
N MET A 2 -3.33 24.95 0.42
CA MET A 2 -3.55 23.80 1.31
C MET A 2 -3.35 24.26 2.75
N ARG A 3 -4.31 23.95 3.63
CA ARG A 3 -4.24 24.28 5.06
C ARG A 3 -4.55 23.02 5.86
N HIS A 4 -3.72 22.74 6.85
CA HIS A 4 -3.86 21.60 7.73
C HIS A 4 -4.59 22.05 9.00
N PHE A 5 -5.47 21.20 9.53
CA PHE A 5 -6.22 21.46 10.75
C PHE A 5 -6.25 20.19 11.58
N GLU A 6 -6.23 20.36 12.89
CA GLU A 6 -6.43 19.26 13.83
C GLU A 6 -7.92 19.14 14.16
N ALA A 7 -8.39 17.90 14.27
CA ALA A 7 -9.78 17.58 14.56
C ALA A 7 -9.87 16.32 15.40
N VAL A 8 -10.89 16.25 16.25
CA VAL A 8 -11.24 15.06 17.03
C VAL A 8 -12.39 14.33 16.33
N TYR A 9 -12.28 13.02 16.19
CA TYR A 9 -13.36 12.18 15.69
C TYR A 9 -14.23 11.69 16.84
N GLU A 10 -15.46 12.21 16.94
CA GLU A 10 -16.40 11.86 18.01
C GLU A 10 -17.78 11.59 17.42
N HIS A 11 -18.38 10.45 17.80
CA HIS A 11 -19.73 10.05 17.38
C HIS A 11 -19.98 10.10 15.86
N GLY A 12 -18.96 9.77 15.06
CA GLY A 12 -19.10 9.77 13.60
C GLY A 12 -18.83 11.12 12.93
N VAL A 13 -18.51 12.16 13.70
CA VAL A 13 -18.30 13.52 13.20
C VAL A 13 -16.87 13.97 13.49
N LEU A 14 -16.19 14.53 12.47
CA LEU A 14 -14.92 15.23 12.65
C LEU A 14 -15.17 16.64 13.18
N ARG A 15 -14.72 16.91 14.39
CA ARG A 15 -14.84 18.19 15.08
C ARG A 15 -13.49 18.91 15.06
N PRO A 16 -13.31 19.96 14.26
CA PRO A 16 -12.10 20.77 14.29
C PRO A 16 -11.84 21.34 15.68
N LEU A 17 -10.56 21.38 16.08
CA LEU A 17 -10.15 22.05 17.33
C LEU A 17 -10.23 23.57 17.23
N GLU A 18 -10.12 24.10 16.00
CA GLU A 18 -10.22 25.52 15.71
C GLU A 18 -11.33 25.79 14.69
N PRO A 19 -12.02 26.95 14.74
CA PRO A 19 -13.00 27.33 13.74
C PRO A 19 -12.40 27.37 12.33
N ILE A 20 -13.01 26.63 11.40
CA ILE A 20 -12.60 26.61 9.99
C ILE A 20 -13.61 27.41 9.18
N ALA A 21 -13.13 28.40 8.42
CA ALA A 21 -13.96 29.13 7.45
C ALA A 21 -14.12 28.33 6.16
N LEU A 22 -15.06 27.39 6.15
CA LEU A 22 -15.51 26.67 4.95
C LEU A 22 -16.91 27.12 4.55
N THR A 23 -17.21 27.10 3.26
CA THR A 23 -18.58 27.32 2.78
C THR A 23 -19.41 26.05 2.95
N GLU A 24 -20.73 26.20 3.05
CA GLU A 24 -21.63 25.04 3.04
C GLU A 24 -21.41 24.19 1.78
N PHE A 25 -21.47 22.86 1.92
CA PHE A 25 -21.20 21.89 0.85
C PHE A 25 -19.81 21.96 0.19
N GLN A 26 -18.84 22.62 0.82
CA GLN A 26 -17.47 22.63 0.31
C GLN A 26 -16.85 21.23 0.38
N ARG A 27 -16.42 20.71 -0.78
CA ARG A 27 -15.70 19.44 -0.84
C ARG A 27 -14.27 19.61 -0.32
N VAL A 28 -13.89 18.78 0.64
CA VAL A 28 -12.55 18.77 1.24
C VAL A 28 -11.92 17.38 1.14
N THR A 29 -10.60 17.32 1.10
CA THR A 29 -9.83 16.07 1.18
C THR A 29 -9.29 15.92 2.60
N LEU A 30 -9.46 14.75 3.19
CA LEU A 30 -9.01 14.44 4.54
C LEU A 30 -7.78 13.54 4.48
N THR A 31 -6.74 13.89 5.24
CA THR A 31 -5.56 13.05 5.46
C THR A 31 -5.56 12.63 6.92
N ILE A 32 -5.73 11.34 7.20
CA ILE A 32 -5.69 10.79 8.56
C ILE A 32 -4.31 10.17 8.77
N SER A 33 -3.52 10.77 9.65
CA SER A 33 -2.26 10.21 10.12
C SER A 33 -2.52 9.13 11.16
N GLY A 34 -2.59 7.88 10.70
CA GLY A 34 -2.72 6.70 11.56
C GLY A 34 -1.61 5.70 11.30
N LEU A 35 -1.25 4.90 12.32
CA LEU A 35 -0.46 3.70 12.10
C LEU A 35 -1.24 2.78 11.15
N PRO A 36 -0.57 2.16 10.16
CA PRO A 36 -1.22 1.22 9.26
C PRO A 36 -1.98 0.17 10.07
N THR A 37 -3.24 -0.10 9.67
CA THR A 37 -4.04 -1.17 10.27
C THR A 37 -3.25 -2.47 10.20
N ALA A 38 -3.45 -3.38 11.15
CA ALA A 38 -2.66 -4.63 11.24
C ALA A 38 -2.63 -5.47 9.94
N HIS A 39 -3.62 -5.28 9.05
CA HIS A 39 -3.64 -5.87 7.71
C HIS A 39 -2.58 -5.27 6.78
N SER A 40 -2.40 -3.95 6.78
CA SER A 40 -1.34 -3.27 6.02
C SER A 40 0.07 -3.51 6.60
N GLN A 41 0.17 -3.92 7.88
CA GLN A 41 1.45 -4.27 8.50
C GLN A 41 2.03 -5.60 7.99
N ARG A 42 1.19 -6.56 7.57
CA ARG A 42 1.69 -7.82 6.97
C ARG A 42 2.44 -7.54 5.68
N ASP A 43 1.85 -6.71 4.82
CA ASP A 43 2.48 -6.31 3.56
C ASP A 43 3.73 -5.45 3.81
N PHE A 44 3.70 -4.60 4.85
CA PHE A 44 4.86 -3.79 5.24
C PHE A 44 6.08 -4.66 5.62
N ARG A 45 5.91 -5.74 6.40
CA ARG A 45 7.04 -6.62 6.76
C ARG A 45 7.65 -7.32 5.55
N VAL A 46 6.82 -7.73 4.58
CA VAL A 46 7.29 -8.35 3.34
C VAL A 46 8.06 -7.33 2.50
N VAL A 47 7.53 -6.12 2.36
CA VAL A 47 8.18 -5.03 1.61
C VAL A 47 9.50 -4.62 2.25
N GLU A 48 9.56 -4.46 3.56
CA GLU A 48 10.79 -4.09 4.27
C GLU A 48 11.86 -5.18 4.15
N ARG A 49 11.45 -6.45 4.23
CA ARG A 49 12.37 -7.58 3.99
C ARG A 49 12.90 -7.55 2.55
N ALA A 50 12.03 -7.37 1.56
CA ALA A 50 12.45 -7.28 0.16
C ALA A 50 13.40 -6.10 -0.07
N ARG A 51 13.16 -4.94 0.57
CA ARG A 51 14.06 -3.79 0.53
C ARG A 51 15.43 -4.10 1.12
N ALA A 52 15.48 -4.77 2.28
CA ALA A 52 16.73 -5.17 2.90
C ALA A 52 17.52 -6.16 2.02
N GLU A 53 16.83 -7.14 1.43
CA GLU A 53 17.43 -8.12 0.51
C GLU A 53 18.02 -7.43 -0.72
N ILE A 54 17.28 -6.50 -1.36
CA ILE A 54 17.77 -5.72 -2.50
C ILE A 54 18.97 -4.84 -2.10
N ALA A 55 18.92 -4.19 -0.94
CA ALA A 55 20.01 -3.36 -0.44
C ALA A 55 21.30 -4.17 -0.19
N SER A 56 21.15 -5.45 0.16
CA SER A 56 22.28 -6.38 0.35
C SER A 56 22.72 -7.10 -0.93
N ALA A 57 21.98 -6.95 -2.04
CA ALA A 57 22.27 -7.66 -3.28
C ALA A 57 23.46 -7.03 -4.01
N LEU A 58 24.43 -7.86 -4.40
CA LEU A 58 25.58 -7.46 -5.21
C LEU A 58 25.18 -7.05 -6.64
N THR A 59 24.06 -7.56 -7.14
CA THR A 59 23.55 -7.26 -8.47
C THR A 59 22.03 -7.35 -8.45
N VAL A 60 21.37 -6.35 -9.02
CA VAL A 60 19.92 -6.31 -9.18
C VAL A 60 19.61 -6.50 -10.67
N PRO A 61 18.80 -7.51 -11.05
CA PRO A 61 18.51 -7.78 -12.44
C PRO A 61 17.64 -6.67 -13.05
N THR A 62 17.85 -6.43 -14.35
CA THR A 62 17.02 -5.56 -15.18
C THR A 62 15.68 -6.22 -15.50
N ILE A 63 14.69 -5.43 -15.92
CA ILE A 63 13.37 -5.94 -16.26
C ILE A 63 13.41 -6.85 -17.50
N GLU A 64 14.35 -6.61 -18.42
CA GLU A 64 14.61 -7.42 -19.60
C GLU A 64 15.17 -8.80 -19.22
N GLU A 65 16.13 -8.87 -18.29
CA GLU A 65 16.68 -10.14 -17.79
C GLU A 65 15.61 -10.97 -17.08
N VAL A 66 14.78 -10.32 -16.26
CA VAL A 66 13.63 -10.97 -15.62
C VAL A 66 12.66 -11.50 -16.67
N ARG A 67 12.34 -10.71 -17.70
CA ARG A 67 11.43 -11.13 -18.78
C ARG A 67 11.99 -12.33 -19.56
N ALA A 68 13.28 -12.32 -19.89
CA ALA A 68 13.93 -13.42 -20.59
C ALA A 68 13.92 -14.71 -19.76
N ALA A 69 14.19 -14.62 -18.45
CA ALA A 69 14.13 -15.75 -17.54
C ALA A 69 12.71 -16.33 -17.47
N LEU A 70 11.69 -15.48 -17.30
CA LEU A 70 10.30 -15.91 -17.22
C LEU A 70 9.74 -16.45 -18.54
N ALA A 71 10.25 -15.98 -19.70
CA ALA A 71 9.83 -16.46 -21.01
C ALA A 71 10.17 -17.95 -21.25
N SER A 72 11.12 -18.51 -20.50
CA SER A 72 11.46 -19.94 -20.57
C SER A 72 10.42 -20.84 -19.90
N ILE A 73 9.56 -20.29 -19.06
CA ILE A 73 8.51 -21.03 -18.35
C ILE A 73 7.36 -21.25 -19.32
N SER A 74 7.10 -22.52 -19.65
CA SER A 74 5.99 -22.89 -20.51
C SER A 74 4.69 -22.92 -19.71
N GLY A 75 3.62 -22.34 -20.27
CA GLY A 75 2.30 -22.33 -19.64
C GLY A 75 2.07 -21.12 -18.72
N SER A 76 1.16 -21.27 -17.76
CA SER A 76 0.78 -20.20 -16.84
C SER A 76 1.16 -20.56 -15.41
N VAL A 77 2.14 -19.85 -14.86
CA VAL A 77 2.53 -19.98 -13.44
C VAL A 77 1.32 -19.76 -12.52
N SER A 78 0.40 -18.88 -12.90
CA SER A 78 -0.84 -18.65 -12.15
C SER A 78 -1.72 -19.90 -12.11
N GLN A 79 -1.84 -20.64 -13.22
CA GLN A 79 -2.60 -21.89 -13.25
C GLN A 79 -1.94 -22.97 -12.39
N ASP A 80 -0.61 -23.07 -12.41
CA ASP A 80 0.13 -24.02 -11.56
C ASP A 80 -0.08 -23.73 -10.08
N VAL A 81 -0.03 -22.45 -9.68
CA VAL A 81 -0.29 -22.03 -8.29
C VAL A 81 -1.73 -22.29 -7.88
N ILE A 82 -2.70 -22.06 -8.77
CA ILE A 82 -4.12 -22.38 -8.51
C ILE A 82 -4.30 -23.89 -8.32
N ALA A 83 -3.74 -24.71 -9.21
CA ALA A 83 -3.81 -26.16 -9.12
C ALA A 83 -3.16 -26.70 -7.82
N GLN A 84 -2.04 -26.11 -7.39
CA GLN A 84 -1.32 -26.52 -6.18
C GLN A 84 -2.04 -26.15 -4.88
N ARG A 85 -2.88 -25.10 -4.90
CA ARG A 85 -3.67 -24.69 -3.73
C ARG A 85 -4.84 -25.62 -3.44
N GLY A 86 -5.28 -26.41 -4.41
CA GLY A 86 -6.44 -27.30 -4.30
C GLY A 86 -7.78 -26.55 -4.20
N ASP A 87 -8.86 -27.25 -4.52
CA ASP A 87 -10.22 -26.77 -4.24
C ASP A 87 -10.44 -26.83 -2.72
N TYR A 88 -10.66 -25.67 -2.09
CA TYR A 88 -11.01 -25.56 -0.67
C TYR A 88 -12.49 -25.85 -0.43
#